data_AF-A0A1H6UBE4-F1
#
_entry.id   AF-A0A1H6UBE4-F1
#
_cell.length_a   1.000
_cell.length_b   1.000
_cell.length_c   1.000
_cell.angle_alpha   90.00
_cell.angle_beta   90.00
_cell.angle_gamma   90.00
#
_symmetry.space_group_name_H-M   'P 1'
#
loop_
_entity.id
_entity.type
_entity.pdbx_description
1 polymer ?
#
loop_
_entity_poly.entity_id
_entity_poly.type
_entity_poly.pdbx_seq_one_letter_code
_entity_poly.pdbx_strand_id
1 'polypeptide(L)'
;MRQAVRSSKASDSLRNVSEELRGLDRVRDAAVQRAFSVLEEQHAAIAHLVIQSIGDRQRAARWMCMHQRAFGGRSAYDLLAEGDVDTVCDRLTANMPVPTIASQRDAAY
;
A
#
# COMPACT_ATOMS: atom_id res chain seq x y z
N MET A 1 22.72 -8.52 46.70
CA MET A 1 21.89 -7.51 46.02
C MET A 1 22.37 -7.26 44.57
N ARG A 2 22.27 -8.24 43.65
CA ARG A 2 22.69 -8.07 42.23
C ARG A 2 21.61 -8.41 41.18
N GLN A 3 20.43 -8.85 41.60
CA GLN A 3 19.32 -9.21 40.69
C GLN A 3 18.36 -8.05 40.38
N ALA A 4 18.23 -7.05 41.24
CA ALA A 4 17.28 -5.94 41.02
C ALA A 4 17.69 -4.97 39.89
N VAL A 5 19.00 -4.83 39.61
CA VAL A 5 19.51 -3.88 38.61
C VAL A 5 19.47 -4.45 37.19
N ARG A 6 19.44 -5.78 37.02
CA ARG A 6 19.32 -6.42 35.68
C ARG A 6 17.89 -6.40 35.13
N SER A 7 16.86 -6.33 35.99
CA SER A 7 15.46 -6.26 35.55
C SER A 7 15.04 -4.85 35.11
N SER A 8 15.74 -3.82 35.60
CA SER A 8 15.49 -2.41 35.25
C SER A 8 16.01 -2.07 33.84
N LYS A 9 17.14 -2.65 33.41
CA LYS A 9 17.71 -2.42 32.07
C LYS A 9 16.98 -3.18 30.94
N ALA A 10 16.28 -4.27 31.26
CA ALA A 10 15.31 -4.89 30.34
C ALA A 10 14.03 -4.05 30.20
N SER A 11 13.86 -3.02 31.06
CA SER A 11 12.76 -2.07 31.11
C SER A 11 13.14 -0.65 30.59
N ASP A 12 14.31 -0.51 29.93
CA ASP A 12 14.39 0.18 28.63
C ASP A 12 13.64 -0.61 27.52
N SER A 13 12.96 -1.67 27.97
CA SER A 13 11.59 -2.13 27.73
C SER A 13 11.14 -2.26 26.32
N LEU A 14 10.59 -3.44 26.04
CA LEU A 14 9.61 -3.67 24.98
C LEU A 14 8.56 -2.56 24.91
N ARG A 15 8.22 -1.89 26.02
CA ARG A 15 7.38 -0.69 26.03
C ARG A 15 8.01 0.47 25.24
N ASN A 16 9.25 0.86 25.52
CA ASN A 16 9.95 1.94 24.80
C ASN A 16 10.08 1.60 23.31
N VAL A 17 10.46 0.36 23.00
CA VAL A 17 10.51 -0.14 21.61
C VAL A 17 9.12 -0.07 20.96
N SER A 18 8.05 -0.44 21.67
CA SER A 18 6.69 -0.36 21.13
C SER A 18 6.21 1.08 20.92
N GLU A 19 6.63 2.01 21.78
CA GLU A 19 6.32 3.44 21.65
C GLU A 19 7.08 4.06 20.49
N GLU A 20 8.35 3.71 20.31
CA GLU A 20 9.16 4.09 19.16
C GLU A 20 8.54 3.56 17.86
N LEU A 21 8.20 2.27 17.79
CA LEU A 21 7.53 1.67 16.63
C LEU A 21 6.22 2.36 16.30
N ARG A 22 5.39 2.68 17.31
CA ARG A 22 4.16 3.46 17.12
C ARG A 22 4.45 4.87 16.60
N GLY A 23 5.53 5.50 17.05
CA GLY A 23 5.98 6.80 16.56
C GLY A 23 6.37 6.73 15.08
N LEU A 24 7.19 5.75 14.71
CA LEU A 24 7.61 5.49 13.34
C LEU A 24 6.44 5.13 12.43
N ASP A 25 5.49 4.31 12.91
CA ASP A 25 4.27 3.97 12.18
C ASP A 25 3.42 5.22 11.88
N ARG A 26 3.30 6.15 12.83
CA ARG A 26 2.57 7.41 12.60
C ARG A 26 3.27 8.29 11.55
N VAL A 27 4.60 8.40 11.64
CA VAL A 27 5.39 9.17 10.66
C VAL A 27 5.29 8.54 9.28
N ARG A 28 5.41 7.21 9.19
CA ARG A 28 5.23 6.46 7.95
C ARG A 28 3.84 6.69 7.38
N ASP A 29 2.79 6.51 8.19
CA ASP A 29 1.42 6.65 7.73
C ASP A 29 1.14 8.09 7.24
N ALA A 30 1.67 9.11 7.93
CA ALA A 30 1.57 10.50 7.46
C ALA A 30 2.32 10.72 6.13
N ALA A 31 3.51 10.12 5.96
CA ALA A 31 4.26 10.20 4.71
C ALA A 31 3.54 9.50 3.55
N VAL A 32 2.94 8.32 3.81
CA VAL A 32 2.13 7.57 2.84
C VAL A 32 0.93 8.40 2.38
N GLN A 33 0.22 9.05 3.30
CA GLN A 33 -0.91 9.91 2.96
C GLN A 33 -0.48 11.13 2.14
N ARG A 34 0.65 11.75 2.49
CA ARG A 34 1.21 12.88 1.74
C ARG A 34 1.60 12.48 0.33
N ALA A 35 2.28 11.35 0.16
CA ALA A 35 2.66 10.84 -1.16
C ALA A 35 1.43 10.63 -2.05
N PHE A 36 0.34 10.12 -1.48
CA PHE A 36 -0.89 9.92 -2.23
C PHE A 36 -1.59 11.26 -2.58
N SER A 37 -1.53 12.27 -1.71
CA SER A 37 -2.00 13.62 -2.06
C SER A 37 -1.22 14.21 -3.24
N VAL A 38 0.10 14.03 -3.28
CA VAL A 38 0.91 14.47 -4.43
C VAL A 38 0.49 13.75 -5.72
N LEU A 39 0.18 12.45 -5.65
CA LEU A 39 -0.35 11.70 -6.79
C LEU A 39 -1.72 12.23 -7.24
N GLU A 40 -2.62 12.55 -6.31
CA GLU A 40 -3.92 13.13 -6.62
C GLU A 40 -3.79 14.47 -7.35
N GLU A 41 -2.83 15.31 -6.94
CA GLU A 41 -2.57 16.62 -7.54
C GLU A 41 -1.92 16.52 -8.92
N GLN A 42 -0.93 15.63 -9.09
CA GLN A 42 -0.15 15.53 -10.33
C GLN A 42 -0.77 14.58 -11.36
N HIS A 43 -1.43 13.52 -10.91
CA HIS A 43 -1.93 12.43 -11.74
C HIS A 43 -3.31 11.95 -11.26
N ALA A 44 -4.28 12.86 -11.19
CA ALA A 44 -5.62 12.61 -10.67
C ALA A 44 -6.31 11.36 -11.27
N ALA A 45 -6.12 11.10 -12.57
CA ALA A 45 -6.71 9.93 -13.24
C ALA A 45 -6.18 8.60 -12.66
N ILE A 46 -4.86 8.53 -12.40
CA ILE A 46 -4.22 7.33 -11.82
C ILE A 46 -4.67 7.17 -10.37
N ALA A 47 -4.67 8.27 -9.59
CA ALA A 47 -5.15 8.22 -8.21
C ALA A 47 -6.59 7.71 -8.13
N HIS A 48 -7.46 8.18 -9.02
CA HIS A 48 -8.85 7.75 -9.09
C HIS A 48 -8.96 6.26 -9.47
N LEU A 49 -8.18 5.80 -10.45
CA LEU A 49 -8.13 4.39 -10.83
C LEU A 49 -7.70 3.51 -9.65
N VAL A 50 -6.64 3.87 -8.93
CA VAL A 50 -6.16 3.10 -7.77
C VAL A 50 -7.24 3.03 -6.69
N ILE A 51 -7.93 4.15 -6.40
CA ILE A 51 -9.04 4.16 -5.43
C ILE A 51 -10.16 3.24 -5.89
N GLN A 52 -10.55 3.29 -7.17
CA GLN A 52 -11.61 2.43 -7.70
C GLN A 52 -11.24 0.94 -7.61
N SER A 53 -9.99 0.59 -7.91
CA SER A 53 -9.52 -0.80 -7.89
C SER A 53 -9.36 -1.35 -6.47
N ILE A 54 -8.94 -0.52 -5.52
CA ILE A 54 -8.60 -0.95 -4.15
C ILE A 54 -9.77 -0.71 -3.16
N GLY A 55 -10.67 0.23 -3.48
CA GLY A 55 -11.91 0.51 -2.77
C GLY A 55 -11.88 1.75 -1.86
N ASP A 56 -10.75 2.08 -1.25
CA ASP A 56 -10.62 3.29 -0.42
C ASP A 56 -9.24 3.93 -0.53
N ARG A 57 -9.22 5.24 -0.25
CA ARG A 57 -8.02 6.08 -0.36
C ARG A 57 -6.88 5.62 0.54
N GLN A 58 -7.15 5.14 1.75
CA GLN A 58 -6.11 4.77 2.70
C GLN A 58 -5.42 3.46 2.28
N ARG A 59 -6.20 2.48 1.83
CA ARG A 59 -5.66 1.23 1.27
C ARG A 59 -4.96 1.47 -0.06
N ALA A 60 -5.49 2.34 -0.91
CA ALA A 60 -4.84 2.77 -2.15
C ALA A 60 -3.45 3.38 -1.87
N ALA A 61 -3.37 4.34 -0.95
CA ALA A 61 -2.10 4.97 -0.57
C ALA A 61 -1.08 3.95 -0.06
N ARG A 62 -1.51 3.03 0.80
CA ARG A 62 -0.64 1.95 1.30
C ARG A 62 -0.19 1.02 0.18
N TRP A 63 -1.10 0.61 -0.70
CA TRP A 63 -0.80 -0.28 -1.83
C TRP A 63 0.25 0.33 -2.76
N MET A 64 0.16 1.64 -3.04
CA MET A 64 1.12 2.36 -3.86
C MET A 64 2.55 2.35 -3.27
N CYS A 65 2.67 2.40 -1.94
CA CYS A 65 3.96 2.34 -1.24
C CYS A 65 4.52 0.92 -1.06
N MET A 66 3.70 -0.12 -1.25
CA MET A 66 4.17 -1.49 -1.03
C MET A 66 5.13 -1.91 -2.14
N HIS A 67 6.25 -2.52 -1.76
CA HIS A 67 7.13 -3.20 -2.69
C HIS A 67 6.46 -4.47 -3.20
N GLN A 68 6.28 -4.57 -4.52
CA GLN A 68 5.58 -5.71 -5.12
C GLN A 68 6.56 -6.51 -5.98
N ARG A 69 6.52 -7.84 -5.86
CA ARG A 69 7.34 -8.72 -6.72
C ARG A 69 7.00 -8.54 -8.20
N ALA A 70 5.74 -8.20 -8.50
CA ALA A 70 5.28 -7.86 -9.84
C ALA A 70 5.99 -6.64 -10.45
N PHE A 71 6.50 -5.74 -9.60
CA PHE A 71 7.26 -4.55 -10.01
C PHE A 71 8.77 -4.75 -9.85
N GLY A 72 9.25 -6.00 -9.86
CA GLY A 72 10.66 -6.30 -9.62
C GLY A 72 11.11 -5.96 -8.19
N GLY A 73 10.19 -5.93 -7.22
CA GLY A 73 10.48 -5.55 -5.84
C GLY A 73 10.42 -4.06 -5.57
N ARG A 74 9.95 -3.25 -6.54
CA ARG A 74 9.77 -1.80 -6.40
C ARG A 74 8.35 -1.43 -5.98
N SER A 75 8.14 -0.18 -5.58
CA SER A 75 6.83 0.37 -5.31
C SER A 75 6.16 0.90 -6.59
N ALA A 76 4.85 1.12 -6.56
CA ALA A 76 4.16 1.70 -7.70
C ALA A 76 4.62 3.15 -7.95
N TYR A 77 4.98 3.88 -6.90
CA TYR A 77 5.55 5.24 -7.04
C TYR A 77 6.87 5.25 -7.80
N ASP A 78 7.72 4.24 -7.61
CA ASP A 78 8.99 4.16 -8.34
C ASP A 78 8.75 3.99 -9.84
N LEU A 79 7.77 3.17 -10.23
CA LEU A 79 7.41 2.98 -11.64
C LEU A 79 6.81 4.26 -12.25
N LEU A 80 5.92 4.93 -11.52
CA LEU A 80 5.35 6.20 -11.96
C LEU A 80 6.42 7.28 -12.14
N ALA A 81 7.42 7.35 -11.25
CA ALA A 81 8.52 8.30 -11.36
C ALA A 81 9.41 8.06 -12.60
N GLU A 82 9.48 6.81 -13.08
CA GLU A 82 10.18 6.44 -14.31
C GLU A 82 9.30 6.54 -15.57
N GLY A 83 8.02 6.90 -15.41
CA GLY A 83 7.05 7.03 -16.51
C GLY A 83 6.40 5.71 -16.93
N ASP A 84 6.64 4.61 -16.20
CA ASP A 84 6.03 3.31 -16.47
C ASP A 84 4.63 3.22 -15.81
N VAL A 85 3.70 3.97 -16.39
CA VAL A 85 2.30 4.04 -15.93
C VAL A 85 1.53 2.78 -16.33
N ASP A 86 1.81 2.22 -17.51
CA ASP A 86 1.08 1.09 -18.07
C ASP A 86 1.21 -0.15 -17.18
N THR A 87 2.43 -0.44 -16.69
CA THR A 87 2.65 -1.58 -15.78
C THR A 87 1.85 -1.45 -14.48
N VAL A 88 1.69 -0.22 -13.96
CA VAL A 88 0.88 0.04 -12.75
C VAL A 88 -0.60 -0.19 -13.07
N CYS A 89 -1.09 0.32 -14.20
CA CYS A 89 -2.48 0.16 -14.65
C CYS A 89 -2.86 -1.30 -14.93
N ASP A 90 -2.00 -2.05 -15.62
CA ASP A 90 -2.18 -3.48 -15.89
C ASP A 90 -2.27 -4.27 -14.59
N ARG A 91 -1.45 -3.91 -13.60
CA ARG A 91 -1.48 -4.57 -12.30
C ARG A 91 -2.78 -4.29 -11.52
N LEU A 92 -3.30 -3.07 -11.62
CA LEU A 92 -4.57 -2.69 -10.98
C LEU A 92 -5.75 -3.43 -11.60
N THR A 93 -5.77 -3.55 -12.93
CA THR A 93 -6.85 -4.23 -13.65
C THR A 93 -6.78 -5.75 -13.51
N ALA A 94 -5.59 -6.34 -13.38
CA ALA A 94 -5.43 -7.79 -13.15
C ALA A 94 -6.03 -8.27 -11.81
N ASN A 95 -6.18 -7.38 -10.82
CA ASN A 95 -6.82 -7.70 -9.53
C ASN A 95 -8.32 -7.40 -9.52
N MET A 96 -8.87 -6.75 -10.55
CA MET A 96 -10.31 -6.58 -10.67
C MET A 96 -10.93 -7.93 -11.06
N PRO A 97 -11.96 -8.42 -10.36
CA PRO A 97 -12.70 -9.56 -10.83
C PRO A 97 -13.29 -9.18 -12.20
N VAL A 98 -12.82 -9.83 -13.26
CA VAL A 98 -13.44 -9.74 -14.58
C VAL A 98 -14.91 -10.12 -14.37
N PRO A 99 -15.89 -9.26 -14.72
CA PRO A 99 -17.27 -9.69 -14.72
C PRO A 99 -17.33 -10.87 -15.69
N THR A 100 -17.49 -12.08 -15.14
CA THR A 100 -17.78 -13.26 -15.94
C THR A 100 -19.16 -12.97 -16.51
N ILE A 101 -19.19 -12.40 -17.71
CA ILE A 101 -20.41 -12.36 -18.51
C ILE A 101 -20.68 -13.83 -18.78
N ALA A 102 -21.52 -14.42 -17.93
CA ALA A 102 -22.05 -15.74 -18.13
C ALA A 102 -22.60 -15.75 -19.55
N SER A 103 -21.86 -16.37 -20.46
CA SER A 103 -22.28 -16.58 -21.81
C SER A 103 -23.53 -17.43 -21.72
N GLN A 104 -24.70 -16.79 -21.75
CA GLN A 104 -25.97 -17.42 -22.10
C GLN A 104 -25.88 -17.80 -23.57
N ARG A 105 -25.09 -18.82 -23.84
CA ARG A 105 -25.18 -19.66 -25.03
C ARG A 105 -25.50 -21.03 -24.50
N ASP A 106 -26.79 -21.31 -24.41
CA ASP A 106 -27.46 -22.61 -24.48
C ASP A 106 -28.91 -22.38 -24.03
N ALA A 107 -29.97 -22.78 -24.74
CA ALA A 107 -30.07 -23.46 -26.02
C ALA A 107 -31.46 -23.13 -26.58
N ALA A 108 -31.51 -22.77 -27.85
CA ALA A 108 -32.70 -22.99 -28.65
C ALA A 108 -32.78 -24.51 -28.89
N TYR A 109 -33.85 -25.15 -28.40
CA TYR A 109 -34.51 -26.31 -29.02
C TYR A 109 -35.92 -26.46 -28.44
#